data_AF-X1KPF0-F1
#
_entry.id   AF-X1KPF0-F1
#
_cell.length_a   1.000
_cell.length_b   1.000
_cell.length_c   1.000
_cell.angle_alpha   90.00
_cell.angle_beta   90.00
_cell.angle_gamma   90.00
#
_symmetry.space_group_name_H-M   'P 1'
#
loop_
_entity.id
_entity.type
_entity.pdbx_description
1 polymer ?
#
loop_
_entity_poly.entity_id
_entity_poly.type
_entity_poly.pdbx_seq_one_letter_code
_entity_poly.pdbx_strand_id
1 'polypeptide(L)'
;MPQVGVASPSQVEDLWTCLLHRSYIFPDDIAKTVTFTAGAGAGDYDDWAEIADNLGAKLSDLTTADLHISGLKIRSESADEKLYQIQLGYGESAEAVTVIDPHELGSGTKHVEGDEQVRFRPPLIPTGSKVYYRMKCETGGATCIITLRYHYH
;
A
#
# COMPACT_ATOMS: atom_id res chain seq x y z
N MET A 1 -1.61 22.03 43.14
CA MET A 1 -0.66 21.96 42.00
C MET A 1 -0.73 20.54 41.45
N PRO A 2 -1.03 20.33 40.16
CA PRO A 2 -1.08 18.98 39.60
C PRO A 2 0.35 18.43 39.53
N GLN A 3 0.57 17.23 40.07
CA GLN A 3 1.85 16.54 39.94
C GLN A 3 2.07 16.19 38.47
N VAL A 4 3.11 16.76 37.88
CA VAL A 4 3.61 16.33 36.57
C VAL A 4 4.22 14.94 36.79
N GLY A 5 3.48 13.90 36.44
CA GLY A 5 3.96 12.53 36.50
C GLY A 5 5.19 12.38 35.62
N VAL A 6 6.33 12.07 36.22
CA VAL A 6 7.56 11.78 35.48
C VAL A 6 7.31 10.48 34.71
N ALA A 7 7.40 10.53 33.38
CA ALA A 7 7.24 9.34 32.55
C ALA A 7 8.22 8.26 33.03
N SER A 8 7.71 7.06 33.29
CA SER A 8 8.53 5.93 33.71
C SER A 8 9.54 5.59 32.61
N PRO A 9 10.71 5.03 32.94
CA PRO A 9 11.73 4.67 31.94
C PRO A 9 11.19 3.77 30.82
N SER A 10 10.24 2.88 31.12
CA SER A 10 9.57 2.06 30.10
C SER A 10 8.71 2.88 29.15
N GLN A 11 8.01 3.92 29.63
CA GLN A 11 7.26 4.83 28.75
C GLN A 11 8.19 5.65 27.85
N VAL A 12 9.40 5.95 28.30
CA VAL A 12 10.42 6.63 27.49
C VAL A 12 11.01 5.69 26.44
N GLU A 13 11.33 4.45 26.79
CA GLU A 13 11.77 3.41 25.84
C GLU A 13 10.68 3.05 24.81
N ASP A 14 9.42 2.95 25.24
CA ASP A 14 8.28 2.75 24.34
C ASP A 14 8.14 3.93 23.36
N LEU A 15 8.34 5.17 23.84
CA LEU A 15 8.38 6.37 22.99
C LEU A 15 9.56 6.37 22.03
N TRP A 16 10.74 5.92 22.46
CA TRP A 16 11.92 5.79 21.60
C TRP A 16 11.75 4.72 20.53
N THR A 17 11.10 3.61 20.87
CA THR A 17 10.75 2.54 19.92
C THR A 17 9.73 3.03 18.91
N CYS A 18 8.70 3.76 19.36
CA CYS A 18 7.77 4.46 18.47
C CYS A 18 8.46 5.51 17.59
N LEU A 19 9.56 6.13 18.04
CA LEU A 19 10.29 7.17 17.29
C LEU A 19 11.15 6.61 16.15
N LEU A 20 11.58 5.34 16.23
CA LEU A 20 12.46 4.71 15.22
C LEU A 20 11.65 4.06 14.08
N HIS A 21 10.73 4.81 13.47
CA HIS A 21 10.04 4.37 12.25
C HIS A 21 11.00 4.40 11.06
N ARG A 22 11.63 3.25 10.76
CA ARG A 22 12.35 3.05 9.50
C ARG A 22 11.37 2.55 8.44
N SER A 23 11.14 3.37 7.42
CA SER A 23 10.34 2.98 6.27
C SER A 23 11.18 2.32 5.19
N TYR A 24 10.63 1.27 4.60
CA TYR A 24 11.17 0.51 3.48
C TYR A 24 10.26 0.66 2.26
N ILE A 25 10.74 0.24 1.10
CA ILE A 25 9.98 0.25 -0.16
C ILE A 25 9.84 -1.19 -0.64
N PHE A 26 8.64 -1.60 -1.05
CA PHE A 26 8.35 -2.88 -1.65
C PHE A 26 8.06 -2.70 -3.14
N PRO A 27 8.77 -3.42 -4.01
CA PRO A 27 9.99 -4.16 -3.72
C PRO A 27 11.15 -3.19 -3.43
N ASP A 28 12.16 -3.68 -2.71
CA ASP A 28 13.32 -2.92 -2.23
C ASP A 28 14.36 -2.65 -3.33
N ASP A 29 14.39 -3.51 -4.35
CA ASP A 29 15.19 -3.37 -5.55
C ASP A 29 14.43 -2.62 -6.66
N ILE A 30 15.12 -1.69 -7.33
CA ILE A 30 14.57 -0.94 -8.47
C ILE A 30 14.25 -1.82 -9.68
N ALA A 31 14.92 -2.96 -9.85
CA ALA A 31 14.69 -3.92 -10.93
C ALA A 31 13.43 -4.76 -10.71
N LYS A 32 12.94 -4.82 -9.47
CA LYS A 32 11.68 -5.47 -9.14
C LYS A 32 10.53 -4.49 -9.28
N THR A 33 9.36 -5.01 -9.66
CA THR A 33 8.16 -4.19 -9.91
C THR A 33 6.93 -4.87 -9.36
N VAL A 34 5.99 -4.08 -8.85
CA VAL A 34 4.63 -4.54 -8.50
C VAL A 34 3.68 -3.98 -9.55
N THR A 35 2.91 -4.85 -10.19
CA THR A 35 1.94 -4.47 -11.22
C THR A 35 0.53 -4.70 -10.72
N PHE A 36 -0.26 -3.63 -10.69
CA PHE A 36 -1.69 -3.71 -10.44
C PHE A 36 -2.44 -3.74 -11.77
N THR A 37 -3.48 -4.57 -11.84
CA THR A 37 -4.32 -4.74 -13.03
C THR A 37 -5.75 -4.38 -12.68
N ALA A 38 -6.37 -3.54 -13.50
CA ALA A 38 -7.75 -3.14 -13.36
C ALA A 38 -8.66 -4.28 -13.80
N GLY A 39 -9.90 -4.24 -13.32
CA GLY A 39 -10.88 -5.23 -13.71
C GLY A 39 -11.10 -5.34 -15.22
N ALA A 40 -11.54 -6.50 -15.68
CA ALA A 40 -11.76 -6.74 -17.11
C ALA A 40 -12.83 -5.80 -17.71
N GLY A 41 -13.80 -5.38 -16.88
CA GLY A 41 -14.81 -4.37 -17.21
C GLY A 41 -14.31 -2.95 -16.93
N ALA A 42 -14.61 -2.02 -17.84
CA ALA A 42 -14.35 -0.60 -17.61
C ALA A 42 -15.21 -0.08 -16.45
N GLY A 43 -14.55 0.50 -15.43
CA GLY A 43 -15.20 1.05 -14.24
C GLY A 43 -15.52 0.02 -13.15
N ASP A 44 -15.19 -1.26 -13.35
CA ASP A 44 -15.46 -2.33 -12.40
C ASP A 44 -14.19 -2.76 -11.64
N TYR A 45 -14.40 -3.18 -10.39
CA TYR A 45 -13.38 -3.88 -9.62
C TYR A 45 -13.44 -5.37 -9.91
N ASP A 46 -12.29 -5.99 -10.09
CA ASP A 46 -12.15 -7.44 -10.03
C ASP A 46 -12.02 -7.92 -8.57
N ASP A 47 -11.92 -9.25 -8.43
CA ASP A 47 -11.57 -9.92 -7.19
C ASP A 47 -10.23 -9.41 -6.63
N TRP A 48 -10.07 -9.52 -5.31
CA TRP A 48 -8.85 -9.15 -4.63
C TRP A 48 -7.68 -10.03 -5.06
N ALA A 49 -6.60 -9.39 -5.51
CA ALA A 49 -5.36 -10.04 -5.86
C ALA A 49 -4.31 -9.78 -4.77
N GLU A 50 -3.54 -10.81 -4.42
CA GLU A 50 -2.46 -10.66 -3.44
C GLU A 50 -1.31 -9.85 -4.04
N ILE A 51 -0.74 -8.93 -3.26
CA ILE A 51 0.33 -8.06 -3.73
C ILE A 51 1.62 -8.87 -3.82
N ALA A 52 2.15 -9.02 -5.04
CA ALA A 52 3.42 -9.68 -5.32
C ALA A 52 4.28 -8.86 -6.28
N ASP A 53 5.60 -9.01 -6.17
CA ASP A 53 6.53 -8.49 -7.16
C ASP A 53 6.60 -9.39 -8.41
N ASN A 54 7.30 -8.91 -9.43
CA ASN A 54 7.50 -9.62 -10.70
C ASN A 54 8.30 -10.94 -10.58
N LEU A 55 8.88 -11.24 -9.42
CA LEU A 55 9.57 -12.50 -9.13
C LEU A 55 8.73 -13.43 -8.23
N GLY A 56 7.54 -12.99 -7.81
CA GLY A 56 6.60 -13.75 -7.00
C GLY A 56 6.78 -13.61 -5.49
N ALA A 57 7.68 -12.75 -5.01
CA ALA A 57 7.75 -12.44 -3.59
C ALA A 57 6.51 -11.63 -3.19
N LYS A 58 5.88 -11.97 -2.06
CA LYS A 58 4.62 -11.33 -1.66
C LYS A 58 4.85 -10.30 -0.58
N LEU A 59 4.07 -9.22 -0.61
CA LEU A 59 4.04 -8.28 0.51
C LEU A 59 3.52 -8.96 1.78
N SER A 60 2.65 -9.97 1.66
CA SER A 60 2.21 -10.80 2.78
C SER A 60 3.35 -11.56 3.46
N ASP A 61 4.44 -11.89 2.76
CA ASP A 61 5.57 -12.60 3.39
C ASP A 61 6.28 -11.71 4.41
N LEU A 62 6.02 -10.40 4.35
CA LEU A 62 6.57 -9.40 5.24
C LEU A 62 5.71 -9.16 6.49
N THR A 63 4.50 -9.72 6.58
CA THR A 63 3.64 -9.58 7.76
C THR A 63 4.07 -10.53 8.89
N THR A 64 5.38 -10.74 9.08
CA THR A 64 5.94 -11.47 10.25
C THR A 64 5.89 -10.64 11.53
N ALA A 65 5.64 -9.34 11.40
CA ALA A 65 5.35 -8.38 12.45
C ALA A 65 4.24 -7.45 11.96
N ASP A 66 3.69 -6.63 12.86
CA ASP A 66 2.64 -5.69 12.48
C ASP A 66 3.19 -4.64 11.51
N LEU A 67 2.43 -4.39 10.44
CA LEU A 67 2.87 -3.65 9.27
C LEU A 67 1.98 -2.41 9.05
N HIS A 68 2.58 -1.34 8.55
CA HIS A 68 1.86 -0.19 8.01
C HIS A 68 2.34 0.17 6.61
N ILE A 69 1.39 0.40 5.69
CA ILE A 69 1.66 0.92 4.35
C ILE A 69 1.58 2.45 4.35
N SER A 70 2.71 3.10 4.58
CA SER A 70 2.79 4.57 4.64
C SER A 70 2.59 5.31 3.30
N GLY A 71 2.69 4.62 2.16
CA GLY A 71 2.45 5.27 0.87
C GLY A 71 2.57 4.37 -0.34
N LEU A 72 2.17 4.92 -1.49
CA LEU A 72 2.29 4.30 -2.81
C LEU A 72 2.88 5.32 -3.77
N LYS A 73 3.87 4.90 -4.55
CA LYS A 73 4.46 5.67 -5.63
C LYS A 73 4.19 4.97 -6.95
N ILE A 74 3.64 5.70 -7.90
CA ILE A 74 3.36 5.22 -9.26
C ILE A 74 4.60 5.41 -10.11
N ARG A 75 4.98 4.38 -10.87
CA ARG A 75 6.09 4.42 -11.82
C ARG A 75 5.64 4.55 -13.26
N SER A 76 4.56 3.87 -13.64
CA SER A 76 4.00 3.92 -15.00
C SER A 76 2.56 3.42 -15.05
N GLU A 77 1.85 3.80 -16.09
CA GLU A 77 0.45 3.43 -16.36
C GLU A 77 0.35 2.96 -17.81
N SER A 78 -0.58 2.04 -18.12
CA SER A 78 -0.71 1.48 -19.49
C SER A 78 -1.73 2.18 -20.37
N ALA A 79 -2.60 3.02 -19.79
CA ALA A 79 -3.62 3.76 -20.51
C ALA A 79 -3.57 5.25 -20.13
N ASP A 80 -3.48 6.07 -21.16
CA ASP A 80 -3.39 7.52 -21.08
C ASP A 80 -4.79 8.14 -20.99
N GLU A 81 -4.91 9.28 -20.30
CA GLU A 81 -6.17 10.01 -20.11
C GLU A 81 -7.31 9.17 -19.49
N LYS A 82 -6.99 8.39 -18.44
CA LYS A 82 -7.91 7.52 -17.71
C LYS A 82 -7.77 7.66 -16.21
N LEU A 83 -8.90 7.62 -15.51
CA LEU A 83 -8.93 7.47 -14.05
C LEU A 83 -8.65 6.01 -13.65
N TYR A 84 -7.76 5.83 -12.68
CA TYR A 84 -7.49 4.58 -11.96
C TYR A 84 -7.96 4.74 -10.50
N GLN A 85 -8.62 3.74 -9.95
CA GLN A 85 -8.91 3.69 -8.52
C GLN A 85 -8.36 2.40 -7.94
N ILE A 86 -7.41 2.53 -7.00
CA ILE A 86 -6.71 1.44 -6.35
C ILE A 86 -7.26 1.31 -4.93
N GLN A 87 -7.63 0.11 -4.53
CA GLN A 87 -7.92 -0.19 -3.14
C GLN A 87 -6.89 -1.17 -2.60
N LEU A 88 -6.39 -0.87 -1.42
CA LEU A 88 -5.55 -1.77 -0.64
C LEU A 88 -6.37 -2.36 0.49
N GLY A 89 -6.09 -3.59 0.87
CA GLY A 89 -6.76 -4.27 1.95
C GLY A 89 -5.92 -5.38 2.55
N TYR A 90 -6.32 -5.88 3.72
CA TYR A 90 -5.70 -7.03 4.36
C TYR A 90 -6.75 -8.01 4.89
N GLY A 91 -6.40 -9.28 4.99
CA GLY A 91 -7.31 -10.31 5.51
C GLY A 91 -6.70 -11.70 5.50
N GLU A 92 -7.41 -12.68 6.06
CA GLU A 92 -6.99 -14.09 6.04
C GLU A 92 -7.10 -14.69 4.61
N SER A 93 -8.09 -14.24 3.85
CA SER A 93 -8.39 -14.65 2.48
C SER A 93 -8.89 -13.46 1.65
N ALA A 94 -8.88 -13.61 0.33
CA ALA A 94 -9.41 -12.62 -0.61
C ALA A 94 -10.93 -12.37 -0.45
N GLU A 95 -11.65 -13.26 0.25
CA GLU A 95 -13.08 -13.15 0.54
C GLU A 95 -13.37 -12.35 1.82
N ALA A 96 -12.37 -12.16 2.69
CA ALA A 96 -12.50 -11.52 4.00
C ALA A 96 -11.51 -10.36 4.17
N VAL A 97 -11.54 -9.42 3.23
CA VAL A 97 -10.60 -8.28 3.18
C VAL A 97 -11.16 -7.07 3.92
N THR A 98 -10.40 -6.57 4.89
CA THR A 98 -10.57 -5.25 5.50
C THR A 98 -9.91 -4.20 4.61
N VAL A 99 -10.70 -3.26 4.10
CA VAL A 99 -10.21 -2.18 3.24
C VAL A 99 -9.46 -1.16 4.09
N ILE A 100 -8.23 -0.84 3.67
CA ILE A 100 -7.35 0.10 4.36
C ILE A 100 -7.74 1.55 4.03
N ASP A 101 -7.97 1.84 2.74
CA ASP A 101 -8.56 3.09 2.22
C ASP A 101 -8.72 2.93 0.68
N PRO A 102 -9.83 3.37 0.06
CA PRO A 102 -9.91 3.47 -1.40
C PRO A 102 -9.21 4.72 -1.91
N HIS A 103 -8.24 4.56 -2.81
CA HIS A 103 -7.47 5.67 -3.36
C HIS A 103 -7.77 5.92 -4.85
N GLU A 104 -8.04 7.16 -5.21
CA GLU A 104 -8.32 7.60 -6.59
C GLU A 104 -7.12 8.32 -7.21
N LEU A 105 -6.81 7.99 -8.47
CA LEU A 105 -5.68 8.47 -9.26
C LEU A 105 -6.16 8.82 -10.67
N GLY A 106 -5.79 9.97 -11.22
CA GLY A 106 -6.16 10.35 -12.59
C GLY A 106 -4.97 10.42 -13.53
N SER A 107 -5.01 9.67 -14.64
CA SER A 107 -4.09 9.85 -15.77
C SER A 107 -4.64 10.90 -16.74
N GLY A 108 -3.78 11.77 -17.30
CA GLY A 108 -4.17 12.95 -18.10
C GLY A 108 -3.32 13.20 -19.35
N THR A 109 -3.46 14.36 -20.02
CA THR A 109 -2.64 14.82 -21.18
C THR A 109 -1.43 15.66 -20.80
N LYS A 110 -1.45 16.22 -19.59
CA LYS A 110 -0.41 17.04 -18.95
C LYS A 110 -0.22 16.45 -17.55
N HIS A 111 0.60 15.41 -17.50
CA HIS A 111 0.64 14.43 -16.42
C HIS A 111 1.28 14.94 -15.14
N VAL A 112 0.83 14.37 -14.02
CA VAL A 112 1.70 14.21 -12.86
C VAL A 112 2.84 13.30 -13.32
N GLU A 113 4.04 13.85 -13.51
CA GLU A 113 5.24 13.04 -13.72
C GLU A 113 5.30 12.00 -12.59
N GLY A 114 5.74 10.76 -12.87
CA GLY A 114 5.70 9.56 -12.00
C GLY A 114 6.49 9.63 -10.67
N ASP A 115 6.35 10.75 -9.98
CA ASP A 115 6.90 11.12 -8.69
C ASP A 115 5.78 11.48 -7.69
N GLU A 116 4.51 11.24 -8.03
CA GLU A 116 3.43 11.36 -7.05
C GLU A 116 3.56 10.23 -6.03
N GLN A 117 3.86 10.63 -4.80
CA GLN A 117 3.79 9.75 -3.65
C GLN A 117 2.50 10.04 -2.91
N VAL A 118 1.58 9.09 -2.99
CA VAL A 118 0.38 9.07 -2.16
C VAL A 118 0.81 8.70 -0.75
N ARG A 119 0.46 9.52 0.23
CA ARG A 119 0.66 9.21 1.65
C ARG A 119 -0.62 8.64 2.22
N PHE A 120 -0.55 7.42 2.73
CA PHE A 120 -1.65 6.82 3.47
C PHE A 120 -1.46 7.02 4.97
N ARG A 121 -2.57 7.03 5.70
CA ARG A 121 -2.58 6.81 7.15
C ARG A 121 -3.33 5.52 7.44
N PRO A 122 -2.80 4.37 6.99
CA PRO A 122 -3.55 3.12 7.04
C PRO A 122 -3.71 2.63 8.49
N PRO A 123 -4.75 1.87 8.79
CA PRO A 123 -4.77 1.00 9.96
C PRO A 123 -3.53 0.07 10.01
N LEU A 124 -3.23 -0.39 11.22
CA LEU A 124 -2.25 -1.44 11.46
C LEU A 124 -2.69 -2.73 10.75
N ILE A 125 -1.82 -3.28 9.90
CA ILE A 125 -2.01 -4.61 9.31
C ILE A 125 -1.46 -5.63 10.32
N PRO A 126 -2.32 -6.49 10.91
CA PRO A 126 -1.87 -7.44 11.91
C PRO A 126 -0.91 -8.48 11.33
N THR A 127 0.05 -8.90 12.15
CA THR A 127 0.94 -10.03 11.89
C THR A 127 0.18 -11.24 11.35
N GLY A 128 0.69 -11.87 10.28
CA GLY A 128 0.12 -13.05 9.62
C GLY A 128 -1.00 -12.77 8.61
N SER A 129 -1.45 -11.51 8.49
CA SER A 129 -2.46 -11.14 7.48
C SER A 129 -1.87 -11.19 6.08
N LYS A 130 -2.69 -11.56 5.10
CA LYS A 130 -2.35 -11.36 3.68
C LYS A 130 -2.73 -9.96 3.23
N VAL A 131 -1.96 -9.40 2.32
CA VAL A 131 -2.14 -8.05 1.80
C VAL A 131 -2.57 -8.10 0.35
N TYR A 132 -3.68 -7.45 0.05
CA TYR A 132 -4.36 -7.50 -1.23
C TYR A 132 -4.51 -6.12 -1.85
N TYR A 133 -4.68 -6.11 -3.17
CA TYR A 133 -5.12 -4.97 -3.93
C TYR A 133 -6.30 -5.34 -4.83
N ARG A 134 -7.06 -4.32 -5.23
CA ARG A 134 -7.92 -4.36 -6.41
C ARG A 134 -7.88 -3.01 -7.09
N MET A 135 -8.04 -2.99 -8.40
CA MET A 135 -8.02 -1.76 -9.18
C MET A 135 -9.19 -1.72 -10.14
N LYS A 136 -9.74 -0.54 -10.38
CA LYS A 136 -10.64 -0.27 -11.50
C LYS A 136 -10.08 0.87 -12.33
N CYS A 137 -10.40 0.89 -13.61
CA CYS A 137 -10.01 1.94 -14.52
C CYS A 137 -11.12 2.19 -15.54
N GLU A 138 -11.18 3.38 -16.12
CA GLU A 138 -12.06 3.67 -17.26
C GLU A 138 -11.75 2.80 -18.50
N THR A 139 -10.59 2.14 -18.53
CA THR A 139 -10.24 1.10 -19.51
C THR A 139 -10.10 -0.25 -18.81
N GLY A 140 -10.90 -1.24 -19.25
CA GLY A 140 -10.81 -2.60 -18.73
C GLY A 140 -9.43 -3.22 -18.95
N GLY A 141 -8.89 -3.90 -17.95
CA GLY A 141 -7.58 -4.55 -18.00
C GLY A 141 -6.37 -3.62 -18.03
N ALA A 142 -6.55 -2.31 -17.81
CA ALA A 142 -5.43 -1.37 -17.70
C ALA A 142 -4.52 -1.72 -16.51
N THR A 143 -3.23 -1.43 -16.61
CA THR A 143 -2.23 -1.77 -15.61
C THR A 143 -1.47 -0.56 -15.09
N CYS A 144 -1.00 -0.63 -13.85
CA CYS A 144 -0.18 0.38 -13.19
C CYS A 144 1.01 -0.30 -12.51
N ILE A 145 2.23 0.20 -12.74
CA ILE A 145 3.43 -0.25 -12.04
C ILE A 145 3.67 0.67 -10.86
N ILE A 146 3.79 0.09 -9.66
CA ILE A 146 3.89 0.85 -8.41
C ILE A 146 5.07 0.37 -7.54
N THR A 147 5.32 1.16 -6.51
CA THR A 147 6.14 0.80 -5.34
C THR A 147 5.42 1.23 -4.07
N LEU A 148 5.44 0.38 -3.04
CA LEU A 148 4.76 0.63 -1.77
C LEU A 148 5.78 1.01 -0.71
N ARG A 149 5.57 2.11 0.01
CA ARG A 149 6.38 2.44 1.18
C ARG A 149 5.69 1.89 2.43
N TYR A 150 6.42 1.15 3.25
CA TYR A 150 5.87 0.51 4.44
C TYR A 150 6.86 0.55 5.62
N HIS A 151 6.42 0.23 6.83
CA HIS A 151 7.27 0.04 8.01
C HIS A 151 6.66 -1.01 8.95
N TYR A 152 7.50 -1.64 9.78
CA TYR A 152 7.07 -2.58 10.83
C TYR A 152 7.30 -1.97 12.22
N HIS A 153 6.61 -2.52 13.22
CA HIS A 153 6.90 -2.29 14.64
C HIS A 153 7.76 -3.42 15.24
#